data_AF-A0A7Y3J3S5-F1
#
_entry.id   AF-A0A7Y3J3S5-F1
#
_cell.length_a   1.000
_cell.length_b   1.000
_cell.length_c   1.000
_cell.angle_alpha   90.00
_cell.angle_beta   90.00
_cell.angle_gamma   90.00
#
_symmetry.space_group_name_H-M   'P 1'
#
loop_
_entity.id
_entity.type
_entity.pdbx_description
1 polymer ?
#
loop_
_entity_poly.entity_id
_entity_poly.type
_entity_poly.pdbx_seq_one_letter_code
_entity_poly.pdbx_strand_id
1 'polypeptide(L)'
;PGRYAERLRRLVSRSEPLRRVDLLIAGAFIEARSCERFAALAPVIGAPLDDFFQGLYQVEARHHRMYLDAARSTAAREGIPIDERIEQFASLEAELITAPDEMFRFHSGPPA
;
A
#
# COMPACT_ATOMS: atom_id res chain seq x y z
N PRO A 1 5.87 1.56 15.30
CA PRO A 1 5.68 1.85 13.85
C PRO A 1 6.94 1.46 13.06
N GLY A 2 6.81 1.01 11.81
CA GLY A 2 7.94 0.76 10.90
C GLY A 2 8.09 1.88 9.85
N ARG A 3 9.18 1.86 9.08
CA ARG A 3 9.50 2.96 8.11
C ARG A 3 8.55 3.04 6.90
N TYR A 4 7.85 1.96 6.56
CA TYR A 4 7.07 1.83 5.32
C TYR A 4 6.02 2.95 5.13
N ALA A 5 5.01 2.99 6.00
CA ALA A 5 3.91 3.97 5.89
C ALA A 5 4.39 5.41 6.10
N GLU A 6 5.41 5.61 6.94
CA GLU A 6 6.03 6.91 7.15
C GLU A 6 6.69 7.42 5.85
N ARG A 7 7.45 6.56 5.16
CA ARG A 7 8.15 6.91 3.92
C ARG A 7 7.18 7.20 2.78
N LEU A 8 6.12 6.40 2.61
CA LEU A 8 5.07 6.70 1.62
C LEU A 8 4.38 8.04 1.90
N ARG A 9 4.10 8.37 3.17
CA ARG A 9 3.54 9.67 3.55
C ARG A 9 4.43 10.86 3.19
N ARG A 10 5.74 10.68 3.03
CA ARG A 10 6.64 11.77 2.59
C ARG A 10 6.45 12.14 1.13
N LEU A 11 5.90 11.26 0.29
CA LEU A 11 5.54 11.60 -1.10
C LEU A 11 4.26 12.43 -1.21
N VAL A 12 3.42 12.43 -0.17
CA VAL A 12 2.13 13.12 -0.17
C VAL A 12 2.33 14.62 -0.26
N SER A 13 1.67 15.24 -1.25
CA SER A 13 1.66 16.69 -1.42
C SER A 13 1.14 17.40 -0.16
N ARG A 14 1.66 18.60 0.10
CA ARG A 14 1.19 19.47 1.19
C ARG A 14 -0.04 20.29 0.81
N SER A 15 -0.35 20.38 -0.49
CA SER A 15 -1.39 21.25 -1.02
C SER A 15 -2.52 20.44 -1.65
N GLU A 16 -3.75 20.85 -1.37
CA GLU A 16 -4.93 20.36 -2.06
C GLU A 16 -5.00 20.95 -3.49
N PRO A 17 -5.60 20.24 -4.47
CA PRO A 17 -6.30 18.95 -4.34
C PRO A 17 -5.40 17.70 -4.45
N LEU A 18 -4.11 17.87 -4.77
CA LEU A 18 -3.18 16.76 -4.98
C LEU A 18 -2.95 15.94 -3.71
N ARG A 19 -2.90 16.59 -2.54
CA ARG A 19 -2.76 15.92 -1.24
C ARG A 19 -3.82 14.84 -1.04
N ARG A 20 -5.09 15.13 -1.35
CA ARG A 20 -6.17 14.13 -1.25
C ARG A 20 -5.95 12.94 -2.18
N VAL A 21 -5.55 13.19 -3.44
CA VAL A 21 -5.25 12.12 -4.40
C VAL A 21 -4.11 11.25 -3.89
N ASP A 22 -3.03 11.86 -3.42
CA ASP A 22 -1.85 11.16 -2.91
C ASP A 22 -2.14 10.31 -1.67
N LEU A 23 -2.99 10.78 -0.75
CA LEU A 23 -3.41 10.01 0.41
C LEU A 23 -4.18 8.75 0.01
N LEU A 24 -5.01 8.83 -1.03
CA LEU A 24 -5.75 7.69 -1.57
C LEU A 24 -4.81 6.71 -2.28
N ILE A 25 -3.82 7.20 -3.04
CA ILE A 25 -2.79 6.35 -3.67
C ILE A 25 -1.98 5.64 -2.58
N ALA A 26 -1.51 6.36 -1.56
CA ALA A 26 -0.77 5.76 -0.44
C ALA A 26 -1.59 4.66 0.25
N GLY A 27 -2.87 4.91 0.50
CA GLY A 27 -3.80 3.89 1.03
C GLY A 27 -3.90 2.67 0.12
N ALA A 28 -4.07 2.88 -1.19
CA ALA A 28 -4.15 1.79 -2.16
C ALA A 28 -2.90 0.89 -2.13
N PHE A 29 -1.69 1.46 -2.08
CA PHE A 29 -0.45 0.68 -2.00
C PHE A 29 -0.29 -0.06 -0.67
N ILE A 30 -0.69 0.54 0.46
CA ILE A 30 -0.64 -0.12 1.77
C ILE A 30 -1.52 -1.37 1.77
N GLU A 31 -2.78 -1.25 1.34
CA GLU A 31 -3.73 -2.37 1.30
C GLU A 31 -3.34 -3.41 0.23
N ALA A 32 -2.82 -2.98 -0.92
CA ALA A 32 -2.35 -3.89 -1.96
C ALA A 32 -1.17 -4.76 -1.46
N ARG A 33 -0.22 -4.16 -0.74
CA ARG A 33 0.89 -4.92 -0.15
C ARG A 33 0.44 -5.82 0.98
N SER A 34 -0.51 -5.38 1.81
CA SER A 34 -1.12 -6.22 2.84
C SER A 34 -1.77 -7.46 2.21
N CYS A 35 -2.57 -7.26 1.16
CA CYS A 35 -3.23 -8.31 0.38
C CYS A 35 -2.22 -9.36 -0.11
N GLU A 36 -1.15 -8.93 -0.78
CA GLU A 36 -0.11 -9.84 -1.29
C GLU A 36 0.59 -10.61 -0.16
N ARG A 37 0.93 -9.94 0.96
CA ARG A 37 1.59 -10.60 2.10
C ARG A 37 0.67 -11.59 2.79
N PHE A 38 -0.61 -11.30 2.96
CA PHE A 38 -1.57 -12.27 3.50
C PHE A 38 -1.68 -13.50 2.60
N ALA A 39 -1.78 -13.31 1.28
CA ALA A 39 -1.80 -14.41 0.33
C ALA A 39 -0.52 -15.26 0.38
N ALA A 40 0.65 -14.62 0.52
CA ALA A 40 1.94 -15.32 0.62
C ALA A 40 2.12 -16.07 1.95
N LEU A 41 1.58 -15.54 3.06
CA LEU A 41 1.73 -16.13 4.39
C LEU A 41 0.69 -17.22 4.68
N ALA A 42 -0.53 -17.09 4.16
CA ALA A 42 -1.62 -18.06 4.38
C ALA A 42 -1.21 -19.54 4.22
N PRO A 43 -0.46 -19.96 3.16
CA PRO A 43 -0.10 -21.36 3.00
C PRO A 43 1.00 -21.87 3.96
N VAL A 44 1.74 -20.99 4.64
CA VAL A 44 2.90 -21.36 5.47
C VAL A 44 2.70 -21.08 6.96
N ILE A 45 1.71 -20.25 7.32
CA ILE A 45 1.46 -19.87 8.71
C ILE A 45 0.79 -20.98 9.53
N GLY A 46 0.09 -21.89 8.84
CA GLY A 46 -0.59 -23.04 9.44
C GLY A 46 -1.84 -22.69 10.26
N ALA A 47 -2.60 -23.73 10.60
CA ALA A 47 -3.79 -23.59 11.43
C ALA A 47 -3.43 -23.09 12.85
N PRO A 48 -4.28 -22.24 13.47
CA PRO A 48 -5.59 -21.79 12.99
C PRO A 48 -5.54 -20.45 12.21
N LEU A 49 -4.37 -19.98 11.80
CA LEU A 49 -4.19 -18.63 11.24
C LEU A 49 -4.35 -18.56 9.72
N ASP A 50 -4.25 -19.69 9.04
CA ASP A 50 -4.44 -19.82 7.59
C ASP A 50 -5.81 -19.28 7.13
N ASP A 51 -6.91 -19.78 7.71
CA ASP A 51 -8.27 -19.33 7.38
C ASP A 51 -8.48 -17.84 7.70
N PHE A 52 -7.90 -17.38 8.82
CA PHE A 52 -7.94 -15.97 9.20
C PHE A 52 -7.23 -15.09 8.17
N PHE A 53 -6.04 -15.49 7.71
CA PHE A 53 -5.26 -14.73 6.73
C PHE A 53 -5.91 -14.75 5.34
N GLN A 54 -6.55 -15.85 4.95
CA GLN A 54 -7.37 -15.91 3.73
C GLN A 54 -8.56 -14.95 3.78
N GLY A 55 -9.23 -14.85 4.93
CA GLY A 55 -10.28 -13.86 5.16
C GLY A 55 -9.78 -12.42 5.02
N LEU A 56 -8.63 -12.11 5.63
CA LEU A 56 -8.01 -10.78 5.52
C LEU A 56 -7.63 -10.42 4.08
N TYR A 57 -7.03 -11.36 3.33
CA TYR A 57 -6.71 -11.18 1.92
C TYR A 57 -7.91 -10.65 1.11
N GLN A 58 -9.10 -11.22 1.28
CA GLN A 58 -10.30 -10.80 0.54
C GLN A 58 -10.75 -9.37 0.90
N VAL A 59 -10.55 -8.96 2.15
CA VAL A 59 -10.88 -7.62 2.64
C VAL A 59 -9.92 -6.58 2.05
N GLU A 60 -8.61 -6.84 2.14
CA GLU A 60 -7.56 -5.96 1.60
C GLU A 60 -7.65 -5.85 0.07
N ALA A 61 -8.05 -6.94 -0.62
CA ALA A 61 -8.33 -6.93 -2.05
C ALA A 61 -9.44 -5.94 -2.43
N ARG A 62 -10.48 -5.82 -1.60
CA ARG A 62 -11.55 -4.83 -1.81
C ARG A 62 -11.06 -3.43 -1.46
N HIS A 63 -10.34 -3.25 -0.37
CA HIS A 63 -9.87 -1.94 0.08
C HIS A 63 -8.91 -1.28 -0.91
N HIS A 64 -7.89 -1.98 -1.42
CA HIS A 64 -6.96 -1.37 -2.36
C HIS A 64 -7.67 -0.88 -3.62
N ARG A 65 -8.65 -1.66 -4.11
CA ARG A 65 -9.45 -1.29 -5.28
C ARG A 65 -10.29 -0.05 -5.01
N MET A 66 -10.96 0.00 -3.86
CA MET A 66 -11.76 1.16 -3.45
C MET A 66 -10.89 2.43 -3.35
N TYR A 67 -9.71 2.34 -2.74
CA TYR A 67 -8.79 3.48 -2.65
C TYR A 67 -8.31 3.96 -4.01
N LEU A 68 -7.91 3.04 -4.90
CA LEU A 68 -7.44 3.38 -6.24
C LEU A 68 -8.54 4.00 -7.11
N ASP A 69 -9.76 3.45 -7.06
CA ASP A 69 -10.90 4.00 -7.79
C ASP A 69 -11.29 5.38 -7.27
N ALA A 70 -11.26 5.59 -5.94
CA ALA A 70 -11.47 6.90 -5.34
C ALA A 70 -10.38 7.90 -5.75
N ALA A 71 -9.10 7.46 -5.83
CA ALA A 71 -8.00 8.30 -6.28
C ALA A 71 -8.21 8.75 -7.74
N ARG A 72 -8.52 7.80 -8.63
CA ARG A 72 -8.78 8.08 -10.06
C ARG A 72 -9.98 9.00 -10.27
N SER A 73 -11.08 8.75 -9.57
CA SER A 73 -12.28 9.61 -9.63
C SER A 73 -11.98 11.02 -9.11
N THR A 74 -11.23 11.14 -8.01
CA THR A 74 -10.83 12.44 -7.46
C THR A 74 -9.92 13.18 -8.42
N ALA A 75 -8.90 12.51 -8.98
CA ALA A 75 -7.97 13.12 -9.93
C ALA A 75 -8.67 13.58 -11.21
N ALA A 76 -9.57 12.77 -11.78
CA ALA A 76 -10.35 13.13 -12.96
C ALA A 76 -11.23 14.38 -12.71
N ARG A 77 -11.88 14.46 -11.55
CA ARG A 77 -12.71 15.61 -11.17
C ARG A 77 -11.91 16.91 -11.03
N GLU A 78 -10.66 16.81 -10.60
CA GLU A 78 -9.77 17.95 -10.34
C GLU A 78 -8.80 18.23 -11.51
N GLY A 79 -8.88 17.47 -12.61
CA GLY A 79 -8.00 17.62 -13.77
C GLY A 79 -6.52 17.23 -13.50
N ILE A 80 -6.27 16.35 -12.53
CA ILE A 80 -4.92 15.92 -12.15
C ILE A 80 -4.50 14.70 -12.97
N PRO A 81 -3.31 14.70 -13.62
CA PRO A 81 -2.75 13.50 -14.22
C PRO A 81 -2.26 12.54 -13.14
N ILE A 82 -3.00 11.46 -12.88
CA ILE A 82 -2.74 10.55 -11.77
C ILE A 82 -1.62 9.54 -12.03
N ASP A 83 -1.39 9.15 -13.29
CA ASP A 83 -0.54 8.00 -13.59
C ASP A 83 0.92 8.22 -13.18
N GLU A 84 1.45 9.45 -13.33
CA GLU A 84 2.79 9.80 -12.84
C GLU A 84 2.89 9.69 -11.31
N ARG A 85 1.82 10.04 -10.59
CA ARG A 85 1.78 9.90 -9.13
C ARG A 85 1.78 8.44 -8.74
N ILE A 86 0.96 7.61 -9.39
CA ILE A 86 0.94 6.16 -9.13
C ILE A 86 2.34 5.56 -9.34
N GLU A 87 3.04 5.93 -10.41
CA GLU A 87 4.39 5.43 -10.71
C GLU A 87 5.41 5.84 -9.62
N GLN A 88 5.34 7.08 -9.14
CA GLN A 88 6.21 7.55 -8.06
C GLN A 88 5.99 6.78 -6.74
N PHE A 89 4.73 6.51 -6.40
CA PHE A 89 4.41 5.68 -5.24
C PHE A 89 4.84 4.23 -5.45
N ALA A 90 4.62 3.65 -6.63
CA ALA A 90 5.03 2.28 -6.98
C ALA A 90 6.54 2.10 -6.85
N SER A 91 7.31 3.04 -7.39
CA SER A 91 8.78 3.02 -7.34
C SER A 91 9.30 3.03 -5.90
N LEU A 92 8.78 3.94 -5.06
CA LEU A 92 9.19 4.00 -3.65
C LEU A 92 8.73 2.77 -2.86
N GLU A 93 7.52 2.28 -3.12
CA GLU A 93 6.98 1.08 -2.47
C GLU A 93 7.87 -0.13 -2.75
N ALA A 94 8.24 -0.35 -4.01
CA ALA A 94 9.13 -1.42 -4.42
C ALA A 94 10.51 -1.33 -3.76
N GLU A 95 11.09 -0.13 -3.67
CA GLU A 95 12.34 0.11 -2.92
C GLU A 95 12.19 -0.31 -1.45
N LEU A 96 11.13 0.13 -0.78
CA LEU A 96 10.93 -0.12 0.65
C LEU A 96 10.76 -1.61 0.98
N ILE A 97 10.13 -2.37 0.08
CA ILE A 97 9.86 -3.80 0.26
C ILE A 97 11.07 -4.66 -0.06
N THR A 98 11.96 -4.21 -0.96
CA THR A 98 13.13 -4.98 -1.40
C THR A 98 14.41 -4.62 -0.66
N ALA A 99 14.52 -3.38 -0.14
CA ALA A 99 15.70 -2.94 0.58
C ALA A 99 15.77 -3.53 2.01
N PRO A 100 16.96 -3.89 2.52
CA PRO A 100 17.14 -4.37 3.89
C PRO A 100 16.50 -3.45 4.94
N ASP A 101 15.98 -4.04 6.00
CA ASP A 101 15.33 -3.36 7.12
C ASP A 101 15.81 -3.95 8.46
N GLU A 102 16.22 -3.10 9.39
CA GLU A 102 16.69 -3.54 10.71
C GLU A 102 15.54 -4.01 11.60
N MET A 103 14.30 -3.66 11.27
CA MET A 103 13.14 -3.90 12.10
C MET A 103 12.08 -4.73 11.35
N PHE A 104 11.92 -5.99 11.75
CA PHE A 104 10.84 -6.83 11.21
C PHE A 104 9.46 -6.25 11.56
N ARG A 105 8.67 -5.97 10.52
CA ARG A 105 7.28 -5.51 10.60
C ARG A 105 6.49 -6.12 9.46
N PHE A 106 5.17 -6.08 9.58
CA PHE A 106 4.29 -6.61 8.54
C PHE A 106 4.49 -5.95 7.16
N HIS A 107 5.04 -4.74 7.06
CA HIS A 107 5.44 -4.09 5.80
C HIS A 107 6.95 -3.78 5.70
N SER A 108 7.81 -4.37 6.55
CA SER A 108 9.26 -4.16 6.43
C SER A 108 9.84 -4.82 5.19
N GLY A 109 10.98 -4.34 4.72
CA GLY A 109 11.83 -5.10 3.80
C GLY A 109 12.45 -6.35 4.45
N PRO A 110 13.31 -7.09 3.74
CA PRO A 110 14.01 -8.24 4.29
C PRO A 110 14.88 -7.82 5.49
N PRO A 111 14.88 -8.58 6.61
CA PRO A 111 15.78 -8.33 7.72
C PRO A 111 17.24 -8.25 7.26
N ALA A 112 17.97 -7.23 7.74
CA ALA A 112 19.40 -7.08 7.50
C ALA A 112 20.25 -8.13 8.25
#